data_AF-A0A349JT06-F1
#
_entry.id   AF-A0A349JT06-F1
#
_cell.length_a   1.000
_cell.length_b   1.000
_cell.length_c   1.000
_cell.angle_alpha   90.00
_cell.angle_beta   90.00
_cell.angle_gamma   90.00
#
_symmetry.space_group_name_H-M   'P 1'
#
loop_
_entity.id
_entity.type
_entity.pdbx_description
1 polymer ?
#
loop_
_entity_poly.entity_id
_entity_poly.type
_entity_poly.pdbx_seq_one_letter_code
_entity_poly.pdbx_strand_id
1 'polypeptide(L)'
;MHTNRRFLNSGSITAAVIAASLLTANLVGAQVPNPSPTDGYTVPRTPDGQPDFEGFWSNATYTPLQRRDGVAGEFYTAEEVAAIEARALERESAQTVPGTNADVHYDFTQFGLDRSQATLATGLRTSLIFDPPDGRIPPRTAEGQRIMAQRGEEARLRGGR
;
A
#
# COMPACT_ATOMS: atom_id res chain seq x y z
N MET A 1 -21.21 27.90 72.77
CA MET A 1 -21.84 28.47 71.55
C MET A 1 -20.94 29.57 71.03
N HIS A 2 -20.19 29.35 69.95
CA HIS A 2 -19.67 30.41 69.08
C HIS A 2 -19.48 29.82 67.68
N THR A 3 -20.17 30.43 66.72
CA THR A 3 -20.34 29.98 65.35
C THR A 3 -19.24 30.54 64.45
N ASN A 4 -18.85 29.72 63.47
CA ASN A 4 -18.00 29.92 62.30
C ASN A 4 -17.78 31.35 61.75
N ARG A 5 -16.59 31.56 61.15
CA ARG A 5 -16.41 31.70 59.68
C ARG A 5 -14.92 31.89 59.31
N ARG A 6 -14.40 31.05 58.42
CA ARG A 6 -13.20 31.34 57.62
C ARG A 6 -13.46 31.02 56.15
N PHE A 7 -12.89 31.86 55.31
CA PHE A 7 -13.21 32.14 53.92
C PHE A 7 -12.77 31.02 52.97
N LEU A 8 -13.56 30.80 51.91
CA LEU A 8 -13.21 29.96 50.76
C LEU A 8 -12.06 30.60 49.98
N ASN A 9 -10.95 29.88 49.79
CA ASN A 9 -9.90 30.22 48.84
C ASN A 9 -10.25 29.64 47.46
N SER A 10 -10.72 30.48 46.55
CA SER A 10 -11.08 30.15 45.16
C SER A 10 -9.87 30.04 44.21
N GLY A 11 -8.67 29.74 44.72
CA GLY A 11 -7.44 29.70 43.92
C GLY A 11 -7.02 28.32 43.40
N SER A 12 -7.62 27.24 43.89
CA SER A 12 -7.12 25.87 43.62
C SER A 12 -7.86 25.12 42.51
N ILE A 13 -9.00 25.63 42.02
CA ILE A 13 -9.81 24.90 41.03
C ILE A 13 -9.29 25.13 39.60
N THR A 14 -8.74 26.30 39.29
CA THR A 14 -8.31 26.63 37.92
C THR A 14 -7.02 25.91 37.49
N ALA A 15 -6.13 25.56 38.45
CA ALA A 15 -4.89 24.85 38.14
C ALA A 15 -5.11 23.35 37.83
N ALA A 16 -6.16 22.75 38.36
CA ALA A 16 -6.45 21.33 38.16
C ALA A 16 -7.03 21.01 36.76
N VAL A 17 -7.72 21.97 36.13
CA VAL A 17 -8.37 21.76 34.82
C VAL A 17 -7.38 21.84 33.66
N ILE A 18 -6.31 22.64 33.79
CA ILE A 18 -5.27 22.78 32.75
C ILE A 18 -4.36 21.54 32.71
N ALA A 19 -4.08 20.92 33.87
CA ALA A 19 -3.29 19.69 33.94
C ALA A 19 -4.03 18.46 33.38
N ALA A 20 -5.36 18.41 33.50
CA ALA A 20 -6.18 17.31 32.97
C ALA A 20 -6.36 17.37 31.43
N SER A 21 -6.16 18.54 30.81
CA SER A 21 -6.37 18.74 29.38
C SER A 21 -5.12 18.46 28.52
N LEU A 22 -3.96 18.32 29.15
CA LEU A 22 -2.69 18.01 28.48
C LEU A 22 -2.37 16.51 28.44
N LEU A 23 -3.24 15.65 28.98
CA LEU A 23 -3.06 14.19 29.01
C LEU A 23 -3.82 13.44 27.90
N THR A 24 -4.42 14.15 26.94
CA THR A 24 -5.13 13.56 25.78
C THR A 24 -4.35 13.69 24.47
N ALA A 25 -3.05 14.01 24.54
CA ALA A 25 -2.18 14.02 23.36
C ALA A 25 -1.88 12.57 22.90
N ASN A 26 -2.66 12.11 21.93
CA ASN A 26 -2.30 11.12 20.91
C ASN A 26 -1.81 9.73 21.38
N LEU A 27 -2.74 8.90 21.85
CA LEU A 27 -2.56 7.43 21.88
C LEU A 27 -2.87 6.76 20.53
N VAL A 28 -2.93 7.50 19.42
CA VAL A 28 -3.22 6.94 18.08
C VAL A 28 -2.04 6.15 17.51
N GLY A 29 -0.82 6.28 18.08
CA GLY A 29 0.37 5.55 17.62
C GLY A 29 0.62 4.17 18.25
N ALA A 30 -0.16 3.76 19.26
CA ALA A 30 0.15 2.58 20.09
C ALA A 30 -0.65 1.31 19.76
N GLN A 31 -1.45 1.31 18.69
CA GLN A 31 -2.17 0.12 18.22
C GLN A 31 -1.61 -0.42 16.92
N VAL A 32 -0.29 -0.36 16.73
CA VAL A 32 0.33 -1.25 15.74
C VAL A 32 0.19 -2.66 16.32
N PRO A 33 -0.58 -3.57 15.71
CA PRO A 33 -0.63 -4.95 16.17
C PRO A 33 0.80 -5.45 16.18
N ASN A 34 1.31 -5.91 17.32
CA ASN A 34 2.58 -6.63 17.34
C ASN A 34 2.34 -7.89 16.50
N PRO A 35 2.90 -8.01 15.28
CA PRO A 35 2.67 -9.18 14.48
C PRO A 35 3.40 -10.32 15.19
N SER A 36 2.65 -11.19 15.87
CA SER A 36 3.19 -12.46 16.34
C SER A 36 3.69 -13.22 15.11
N PRO A 37 4.94 -13.72 15.10
CA PRO A 37 5.42 -14.56 14.02
C PRO A 37 4.45 -15.72 13.83
N THR A 38 4.17 -16.07 12.57
CA THR A 38 3.40 -17.26 12.24
C THR A 38 4.01 -18.48 12.93
N ASP A 39 3.19 -19.34 13.53
CA ASP A 39 3.68 -20.53 14.23
C ASP A 39 4.64 -21.33 13.34
N GLY A 40 5.85 -21.57 13.85
CA GLY A 40 6.89 -22.33 13.16
C GLY A 40 7.83 -21.52 12.25
N TYR A 41 7.59 -20.22 12.03
CA TYR A 41 8.53 -19.38 11.27
C TYR A 41 9.64 -18.82 12.16
N THR A 42 10.90 -19.13 11.83
CA THR A 42 12.08 -18.54 12.47
C THR A 42 12.76 -17.58 11.49
N VAL A 43 12.93 -16.31 11.89
CA VAL A 43 13.59 -15.29 11.06
C VAL A 43 15.05 -15.71 10.81
N PRO A 44 15.47 -15.90 9.54
CA PRO A 44 16.86 -16.17 9.21
C PRO A 44 17.77 -15.02 9.69
N ARG A 45 18.98 -15.36 10.12
CA ARG A 45 19.94 -14.38 10.63
C ARG A 45 21.30 -14.53 9.96
N THR A 46 21.95 -13.41 9.72
CA THR A 46 23.34 -13.33 9.28
C THR A 46 24.30 -13.80 10.39
N PRO A 47 25.58 -14.08 10.09
CA PRO A 47 26.56 -14.50 11.10
C PRO A 47 26.77 -13.51 12.26
N ASP A 48 26.52 -12.22 12.03
CA ASP A 48 26.54 -11.15 13.05
C ASP A 48 25.20 -10.97 13.78
N GLY A 49 24.21 -11.82 13.52
CA GLY A 49 22.96 -11.91 14.27
C GLY A 49 21.85 -10.96 13.83
N GLN A 50 22.03 -10.19 12.76
CA GLN A 50 20.98 -9.34 12.17
C GLN A 50 19.96 -10.20 11.40
N PRO A 51 18.70 -9.74 11.23
CA PRO A 51 17.78 -10.37 10.29
C PRO A 51 18.35 -10.38 8.88
N ASP A 52 18.32 -11.55 8.25
CA ASP A 52 18.82 -11.72 6.89
C ASP A 52 17.73 -11.35 5.88
N PHE A 53 18.02 -10.37 5.03
CA PHE A 53 17.16 -9.90 3.93
C PHE A 53 17.77 -10.20 2.54
N GLU A 54 18.81 -11.03 2.48
CA GLU A 54 19.39 -11.47 1.23
C GLU A 54 18.40 -12.35 0.44
N GLY A 55 18.55 -12.39 -0.88
CA GLY A 55 17.73 -13.21 -1.77
C GLY A 55 17.21 -12.48 -3.00
N PHE A 56 16.33 -13.16 -3.73
CA PHE A 56 15.67 -12.62 -4.91
C PHE A 56 14.30 -12.03 -4.51
N TRP A 57 14.17 -10.72 -4.69
CA TRP A 57 12.94 -9.98 -4.42
C TRP A 57 12.31 -9.54 -5.75
N SER A 58 11.04 -9.83 -5.91
CA SER A 58 10.27 -9.46 -7.10
C SER A 58 8.94 -8.80 -6.70
N ASN A 59 8.49 -7.86 -7.51
CA ASN A 59 7.15 -7.28 -7.44
C ASN A 59 6.22 -7.83 -8.54
N ALA A 60 6.62 -8.91 -9.21
CA ALA A 60 5.84 -9.52 -10.28
C ALA A 60 4.56 -10.13 -9.72
N THR A 61 3.41 -9.60 -10.14
CA THR A 61 2.09 -10.09 -9.74
C THR A 61 1.07 -9.73 -10.82
N TYR A 62 0.03 -10.56 -10.96
CA TYR A 62 -1.14 -10.23 -11.77
C TYR A 62 -2.18 -9.41 -11.01
N THR A 63 -1.98 -9.20 -9.70
CA THR A 63 -2.83 -8.34 -8.88
C THR A 63 -2.73 -6.90 -9.39
N PRO A 64 -3.83 -6.28 -9.84
CA PRO A 64 -3.78 -4.92 -10.36
C PRO A 64 -3.50 -3.92 -9.23
N LEU A 65 -2.89 -2.77 -9.58
CA LEU A 65 -2.67 -1.70 -8.60
C LEU A 65 -3.98 -1.23 -7.97
N GLN A 66 -4.99 -0.98 -8.80
CA GLN A 66 -6.32 -0.54 -8.40
C GLN A 66 -7.38 -1.61 -8.69
N ARG A 67 -8.43 -1.67 -7.88
CA ARG A 67 -9.55 -2.59 -8.10
C ARG A 67 -10.26 -2.25 -9.41
N ARG A 68 -10.45 -3.26 -10.25
CA ARG A 68 -11.14 -3.12 -11.55
C ARG A 68 -12.58 -2.67 -11.36
N ASP A 69 -13.12 -1.97 -12.35
CA ASP A 69 -14.54 -1.59 -12.37
C ASP A 69 -15.41 -2.86 -12.32
N GLY A 70 -16.50 -2.80 -11.55
CA GLY A 70 -17.45 -3.93 -11.41
C GLY A 70 -17.01 -5.05 -10.48
N VAL A 71 -15.79 -5.03 -9.94
CA VAL A 71 -15.34 -5.96 -8.90
C VAL A 71 -15.71 -5.35 -7.54
N ALA A 72 -16.55 -6.06 -6.78
CA ALA A 72 -16.87 -5.70 -5.40
C ALA A 72 -16.15 -6.64 -4.44
N GLY A 73 -15.66 -6.10 -3.33
CA GLY A 73 -14.97 -6.87 -2.28
C GLY A 73 -13.45 -6.89 -2.39
N GLU A 74 -12.80 -7.27 -1.29
CA GLU A 74 -11.34 -7.25 -1.16
C GLU A 74 -10.65 -8.48 -1.76
N PHE A 75 -11.38 -9.59 -1.85
CA PHE A 75 -10.84 -10.88 -2.24
C PHE A 75 -11.68 -11.56 -3.32
N TYR A 76 -11.00 -12.17 -4.27
CA TYR A 76 -11.54 -13.18 -5.18
C TYR A 76 -11.58 -14.55 -4.49
N THR A 77 -12.29 -15.49 -5.09
CA THR A 77 -12.13 -16.92 -4.76
C THR A 77 -10.83 -17.47 -5.36
N ALA A 78 -10.37 -18.61 -4.86
CA ALA A 78 -9.16 -19.27 -5.39
C ALA A 78 -9.34 -19.67 -6.86
N GLU A 79 -10.54 -20.11 -7.24
CA GLU A 79 -10.88 -20.50 -8.61
C GLU A 79 -10.88 -19.29 -9.55
N GLU A 80 -11.37 -18.14 -9.09
CA GLU A 80 -11.35 -16.90 -9.87
C GLU A 80 -9.93 -16.42 -10.14
N VAL A 81 -9.06 -16.45 -9.12
CA VAL A 81 -7.64 -16.09 -9.28
C VAL A 81 -6.97 -17.03 -10.28
N ALA A 82 -7.12 -18.35 -10.11
CA ALA A 82 -6.53 -19.32 -11.03
C ALA A 82 -6.96 -19.07 -12.49
N ALA A 83 -8.24 -18.74 -12.71
CA ALA A 83 -8.75 -18.40 -14.03
C ALA A 83 -8.22 -17.05 -14.57
N ILE A 84 -7.94 -16.08 -13.70
CA ILE A 84 -7.32 -14.80 -14.09
C ILE A 84 -5.86 -15.02 -14.48
N GLU A 85 -5.11 -15.78 -13.69
CA GLU A 85 -3.70 -16.08 -13.92
C GLU A 85 -3.51 -16.89 -15.20
N ALA A 86 -4.33 -17.93 -15.42
CA ALA A 86 -4.30 -18.71 -16.66
C ALA A 86 -4.54 -17.83 -17.91
N ARG A 87 -5.55 -16.93 -17.85
CA ARG A 87 -5.81 -15.98 -18.95
C ARG A 87 -4.68 -14.95 -19.13
N ALA A 88 -3.95 -14.62 -18.07
CA ALA A 88 -2.81 -13.71 -18.18
C ALA A 88 -1.62 -14.40 -18.85
N LEU A 89 -1.30 -15.62 -18.44
CA LEU A 89 -0.27 -16.46 -19.04
C LEU A 89 -0.54 -16.74 -20.53
N GLU A 90 -1.80 -16.98 -20.90
CA GLU A 90 -2.18 -17.16 -22.31
C GLU A 90 -1.90 -15.90 -23.15
N ARG A 91 -2.23 -14.71 -22.63
CA ARG A 91 -1.90 -13.44 -23.31
C ARG A 91 -0.40 -13.17 -23.35
N GLU A 92 0.32 -13.62 -22.33
CA GLU A 92 1.76 -13.45 -22.22
C GLU A 92 2.52 -14.30 -23.26
N SER A 93 2.06 -15.53 -23.45
CA SER A 93 2.60 -16.47 -24.43
C SER A 93 2.11 -16.24 -25.86
N ALA A 94 1.06 -15.44 -26.07
CA ALA A 94 0.55 -15.12 -27.40
C ALA A 94 1.58 -14.33 -28.24
N GLN A 95 1.75 -14.77 -29.48
CA GLN A 95 2.62 -14.11 -30.45
C GLN A 95 2.07 -12.75 -30.87
N THR A 96 2.99 -11.82 -31.16
CA THR A 96 2.63 -10.48 -31.65
C THR A 96 2.12 -10.53 -33.09
N VAL A 97 1.36 -9.50 -33.47
CA VAL A 97 0.85 -9.37 -34.85
C VAL A 97 1.89 -8.60 -35.68
N PRO A 98 2.32 -9.15 -36.84
CA PRO A 98 3.29 -8.49 -37.71
C PRO A 98 2.93 -7.05 -38.06
N GLY A 99 3.90 -6.13 -37.94
CA GLY A 99 3.74 -4.71 -38.28
C GLY A 99 3.06 -3.83 -37.22
N THR A 100 2.84 -4.34 -36.01
CA THR A 100 2.37 -3.54 -34.87
C THR A 100 3.54 -2.99 -34.03
N ASN A 101 3.33 -1.96 -33.20
CA ASN A 101 4.37 -1.52 -32.26
C ASN A 101 4.81 -2.63 -31.29
N ALA A 102 3.90 -3.57 -30.98
CA ALA A 102 4.21 -4.74 -30.17
C ALA A 102 5.14 -5.73 -30.90
N ASP A 103 5.11 -5.75 -32.24
CA ASP A 103 5.91 -6.63 -33.10
C ASP A 103 7.41 -6.29 -33.11
N VAL A 104 7.78 -5.11 -32.65
CA VAL A 104 9.19 -4.66 -32.61
C VAL A 104 9.99 -5.39 -31.50
N HIS A 105 9.40 -6.37 -30.82
CA HIS A 105 10.03 -7.12 -29.73
C HIS A 105 10.44 -8.55 -30.13
N TYR A 106 11.47 -9.04 -29.42
CA TYR A 106 11.99 -10.42 -29.46
C TYR A 106 10.89 -11.47 -29.65
N ASP A 107 11.10 -12.41 -30.58
CA ASP A 107 10.32 -13.63 -30.61
C ASP A 107 10.67 -14.48 -29.38
N PHE A 108 9.86 -14.33 -28.33
CA PHE A 108 10.01 -15.04 -27.07
C PHE A 108 9.99 -16.56 -27.26
N THR A 109 9.28 -17.07 -28.29
CA THR A 109 9.22 -18.50 -28.59
C THR A 109 10.53 -19.03 -29.20
N GLN A 110 11.19 -18.23 -30.05
CA GLN A 110 12.43 -18.61 -30.71
C GLN A 110 13.59 -18.82 -29.72
N PHE A 111 13.59 -18.09 -28.61
CA PHE A 111 14.65 -18.16 -27.60
C PHE A 111 14.24 -18.87 -26.31
N GLY A 112 13.03 -19.45 -26.25
CA GLY A 112 12.51 -20.08 -25.04
C GLY A 112 12.43 -19.12 -23.85
N LEU A 113 12.22 -17.83 -24.12
CA LEU A 113 12.10 -16.79 -23.11
C LEU A 113 10.63 -16.66 -22.72
N ASP A 114 10.35 -16.55 -21.42
CA ASP A 114 9.05 -16.09 -20.92
C ASP A 114 9.13 -14.59 -20.64
N ARG A 115 8.02 -13.83 -20.78
CA ARG A 115 8.07 -12.37 -20.51
C ARG A 115 8.32 -12.09 -19.03
N SER A 116 8.03 -13.06 -18.16
CA SER A 116 8.42 -13.06 -16.75
C SER A 116 9.17 -14.35 -16.37
N GLN A 117 10.41 -14.21 -15.88
CA GLN A 117 11.18 -15.32 -15.29
C GLN A 117 11.15 -15.29 -13.75
N ALA A 118 10.43 -14.33 -13.17
CA ALA A 118 10.32 -14.19 -11.73
C ALA A 118 9.17 -15.06 -11.20
N THR A 119 9.34 -15.62 -10.00
CA THR A 119 8.20 -16.19 -9.27
C THR A 119 7.15 -15.10 -9.05
N LEU A 120 5.91 -15.38 -9.47
CA LEU A 120 4.80 -14.47 -9.27
C LEU A 120 4.35 -14.49 -7.81
N ALA A 121 4.18 -13.30 -7.23
CA ALA A 121 3.48 -13.13 -5.97
C ALA A 121 1.98 -13.34 -6.23
N THR A 122 1.47 -14.49 -5.83
CA THR A 122 0.06 -14.85 -5.93
C THR A 122 -0.69 -14.50 -4.65
N GLY A 123 -1.99 -14.23 -4.78
CA GLY A 123 -2.84 -13.88 -3.65
C GLY A 123 -4.28 -13.67 -4.09
N LEU A 124 -5.20 -13.70 -3.12
CA LEU A 124 -6.63 -13.56 -3.41
C LEU A 124 -7.08 -12.10 -3.57
N ARG A 125 -6.19 -11.12 -3.42
CA ARG A 125 -6.60 -9.71 -3.41
C ARG A 125 -7.06 -9.26 -4.79
N THR A 126 -8.12 -8.47 -4.80
CA THR A 126 -8.62 -7.82 -6.01
C THR A 126 -7.76 -6.64 -6.47
N SER A 127 -6.91 -6.12 -5.58
CA SER A 127 -6.06 -4.95 -5.81
C SER A 127 -4.88 -4.90 -4.82
N LEU A 128 -3.80 -4.22 -5.21
CA LEU A 128 -2.67 -3.91 -4.30
C LEU A 128 -3.07 -2.84 -3.28
N ILE A 129 -3.81 -1.83 -3.72
CA ILE A 129 -4.39 -0.82 -2.83
C ILE A 129 -5.58 -1.45 -2.09
N PHE A 130 -5.61 -1.25 -0.78
CA PHE A 130 -6.68 -1.75 0.09
C PHE A 130 -7.26 -0.72 1.04
N ASP A 131 -6.49 0.33 1.29
CA ASP A 131 -6.96 1.53 1.96
C ASP A 131 -6.71 2.69 0.98
N PRO A 132 -7.77 3.33 0.44
CA PRO A 132 -9.20 3.18 0.77
C PRO A 132 -9.81 1.80 0.44
N PRO A 133 -10.91 1.38 1.12
CA PRO A 133 -11.55 0.07 0.93
C PRO A 133 -12.05 -0.20 -0.50
N ASP A 134 -12.27 0.85 -1.29
CA ASP A 134 -12.61 0.74 -2.71
C ASP A 134 -11.41 0.31 -3.58
N GLY A 135 -10.21 0.20 -2.99
CA GLY A 135 -9.01 -0.32 -3.60
C GLY A 135 -8.50 0.58 -4.72
N ARG A 136 -8.81 1.88 -4.66
CA ARG A 136 -8.43 2.87 -5.67
C ARG A 136 -7.46 3.88 -5.12
N ILE A 137 -6.75 4.52 -6.05
CA ILE A 137 -5.89 5.66 -5.69
C ILE A 137 -6.80 6.75 -5.11
N PRO A 138 -6.55 7.20 -3.87
CA PRO A 138 -7.37 8.22 -3.26
C PRO A 138 -7.30 9.52 -4.07
N PRO A 139 -8.38 10.34 -4.05
CA PRO A 139 -8.37 11.62 -4.72
C PRO A 139 -7.24 12.50 -4.16
N ARG A 140 -6.56 13.22 -5.06
CA ARG A 140 -5.48 14.15 -4.64
C ARG A 140 -6.04 15.24 -3.74
N THR A 141 -5.28 15.57 -2.70
CA THR A 141 -5.54 16.75 -1.86
C THR A 141 -5.45 18.04 -2.70
N ALA A 142 -6.05 19.13 -2.20
CA ALA A 142 -5.98 20.42 -2.87
C ALA A 142 -4.53 20.89 -3.08
N GLU A 143 -3.64 20.62 -2.13
CA GLU A 143 -2.21 20.88 -2.28
C GLU A 143 -1.57 20.02 -3.37
N GLY A 144 -1.87 18.72 -3.40
CA GLY A 144 -1.38 17.82 -4.44
C GLY A 144 -1.82 18.25 -5.84
N GLN A 145 -3.05 18.78 -5.97
CA GLN A 145 -3.53 19.35 -7.23
C GLN A 145 -2.72 20.59 -7.64
N ARG A 146 -2.38 21.49 -6.70
CA ARG A 146 -1.53 22.66 -6.98
C ARG A 146 -0.13 22.26 -7.44
N ILE A 147 0.50 21.29 -6.78
CA ILE A 147 1.83 20.79 -7.17
C ILE A 147 1.81 20.21 -8.58
N MET A 148 0.78 19.42 -8.92
CA MET A 148 0.65 18.86 -10.26
C MET A 148 0.41 19.93 -11.33
N ALA A 149 -0.39 20.95 -11.02
CA ALA A 149 -0.61 22.09 -11.92
C ALA A 149 0.69 22.87 -12.16
N GLN A 150 1.47 23.14 -11.10
CA GLN A 150 2.77 23.80 -11.21
C GLN A 150 3.74 22.98 -12.07
N ARG A 151 3.85 21.67 -11.83
CA ARG A 151 4.70 20.77 -12.64
C ARG A 151 4.27 20.75 -14.12
N GLY A 152 2.96 20.77 -14.38
CA GLY A 152 2.43 20.84 -15.74
C GLY A 152 2.82 22.15 -16.45
N GLU A 153 2.74 23.27 -15.74
CA GLU A 153 3.15 24.58 -16.26
C GLU A 153 4.67 24.63 -16.50
N GLU A 154 5.48 24.11 -15.58
CA GLU A 154 6.93 24.00 -15.74
C GLU A 154 7.32 23.13 -16.94
N ALA A 155 6.63 21.99 -17.16
CA ALA A 155 6.85 21.13 -18.32
C ALA A 155 6.53 21.86 -19.64
N ARG A 156 5.44 22.63 -19.66
CA ARG A 156 5.04 23.46 -20.81
C ARG A 156 6.09 24.52 -21.11
N LEU A 157 6.62 25.19 -20.09
CA LEU A 157 7.67 26.21 -20.23
C LEU A 157 9.00 25.61 -20.72
N ARG A 158 9.29 24.35 -20.39
CA ARG A 158 10.45 23.59 -20.89
C ARG A 158 10.26 22.98 -22.28
N GLY A 159 9.14 23.24 -22.94
CA GLY A 159 8.89 22.77 -24.31
C GLY A 159 8.51 21.29 -24.44
N GLY A 160 8.13 20.62 -23.34
CA GLY A 160 7.66 19.24 -23.38
C GLY A 160 6.17 19.15 -23.71
N ARG A 161 5.84 18.62 -24.89
CA ARG A 161 4.56 17.99 -25.19
C ARG A 161 4.81 16.69 -25.94
#